data_AF-A0A1Y1S5S0-F1
#
_entry.id   AF-A0A1Y1S5S0-F1
#
_cell.length_a   1.000
_cell.length_b   1.000
_cell.length_c   1.000
_cell.angle_alpha   90.00
_cell.angle_beta   90.00
_cell.angle_gamma   90.00
#
_symmetry.space_group_name_H-M   'P 1'
#
loop_
_entity.id
_entity.type
_entity.pdbx_description
1 polymer ?
#
loop_
_entity_poly.entity_id
_entity_poly.type
_entity_poly.pdbx_seq_one_letter_code
_entity_poly.pdbx_strand_id
1 'polypeptide(L)'
;MELFPNFRLIRTRDKAVIETGDIVYDVGFVCDPAANRYDHHMGWFNETFSPKYDIKLSSAGLIYKYFGTDVLEKRGVRRLLSDTLYDFIVDKVYRDIFLPADAIDNGYELPGGIRVRSIQDVVGSYNTNGGTANYHQKQDSRFHEALAVVRADLVNYLDNLCGRYVPKLEVVYTEMSRLRSTNIYVAEDAYDTQLIKDVEEMYEFNLDYMILPRREKYVIYCFTKRGKQFESKRPLKKEWRGKEGEELKRISGIEGIQYVHATGFTGAAETLEGAITMCRAGSNNSS
;
A
#
# COMPACT_ATOMS: atom_id res chain seq x y z
N MET A 1 4.19 0.40 -18.98
CA MET A 1 4.75 -0.51 -19.99
C MET A 1 4.07 -1.87 -19.81
N GLU A 2 3.52 -2.46 -20.87
CA GLU A 2 2.81 -3.77 -20.83
C GLU A 2 3.80 -4.92 -20.99
N LEU A 3 3.54 -6.08 -20.37
CA LEU A 3 4.36 -7.29 -20.59
C LEU A 3 4.25 -7.79 -22.03
N PHE A 4 3.02 -7.96 -22.49
CA PHE A 4 2.67 -8.41 -23.84
C PHE A 4 2.01 -7.26 -24.60
N PRO A 5 2.75 -6.50 -25.43
CA PRO A 5 2.20 -5.31 -26.11
C PRO A 5 1.20 -5.64 -27.23
N ASN A 6 1.27 -6.86 -27.77
CA ASN A 6 0.40 -7.33 -28.84
C ASN A 6 -0.40 -8.53 -28.32
N PHE A 7 -1.46 -8.25 -27.54
CA PHE A 7 -2.36 -9.29 -27.02
C PHE A 7 -3.78 -9.08 -27.55
N ARG A 8 -4.53 -10.18 -27.60
CA ARG A 8 -5.97 -10.16 -27.82
C ARG A 8 -6.65 -10.68 -26.56
N LEU A 9 -7.47 -9.84 -25.93
CA LEU A 9 -8.31 -10.26 -24.83
C LEU A 9 -9.61 -10.86 -25.36
N ILE A 10 -9.93 -12.07 -24.94
CA ILE A 10 -11.17 -12.76 -25.30
C ILE A 10 -11.90 -13.13 -24.02
N ARG A 11 -13.13 -12.65 -23.86
CA ARG A 11 -14.03 -13.08 -22.79
C ARG A 11 -14.94 -14.18 -23.29
N THR A 12 -14.90 -15.33 -22.64
CA THR A 12 -15.69 -16.48 -23.07
C THR A 12 -15.90 -17.47 -21.93
N ARG A 13 -16.95 -18.28 -22.05
CA ARG A 13 -17.16 -19.52 -21.26
C ARG A 13 -17.19 -20.75 -22.18
N ASP A 14 -16.93 -20.56 -23.47
CA ASP A 14 -16.83 -21.65 -24.45
C ASP A 14 -15.51 -22.38 -24.27
N LYS A 15 -15.60 -23.68 -23.95
CA LYS A 15 -14.45 -24.55 -23.70
C LYS A 15 -13.50 -24.62 -24.90
N ALA A 16 -14.03 -24.67 -26.14
CA ALA A 16 -13.19 -24.77 -27.33
C ALA A 16 -12.33 -23.52 -27.52
N VAL A 17 -12.86 -22.34 -27.16
CA VAL A 17 -12.10 -21.09 -27.18
C VAL A 17 -11.09 -21.06 -26.03
N ILE A 18 -11.50 -21.47 -24.82
CA ILE A 18 -10.62 -21.52 -23.64
C ILE A 18 -9.39 -22.40 -23.90
N GLU A 19 -9.59 -23.57 -24.51
CA GLU A 19 -8.51 -24.52 -24.83
C GLU A 19 -7.43 -23.90 -25.73
N THR A 20 -7.81 -22.95 -26.60
CA THR A 20 -6.89 -22.27 -27.53
C THR A 20 -6.10 -21.12 -26.92
N GLY A 21 -6.40 -20.71 -25.68
CA GLY A 21 -5.77 -19.54 -25.06
C GLY A 21 -4.30 -19.74 -24.67
N ASP A 22 -3.46 -18.76 -24.99
CA ASP A 22 -2.05 -18.72 -24.57
C ASP A 22 -1.90 -18.54 -23.05
N ILE A 23 -2.75 -17.70 -22.47
CA ILE A 23 -2.88 -17.45 -21.03
C ILE A 23 -4.38 -17.47 -20.72
N VAL A 24 -4.79 -18.32 -19.78
CA VAL A 24 -6.19 -18.46 -19.38
C VAL A 24 -6.29 -18.22 -17.87
N TYR A 25 -7.23 -17.38 -17.46
CA TYR A 25 -7.49 -17.05 -16.05
C TYR A 25 -8.99 -16.90 -15.82
N ASP A 26 -9.44 -17.14 -14.58
CA ASP A 26 -10.84 -17.04 -14.12
C ASP A 26 -11.84 -18.06 -14.75
N VAL A 27 -11.37 -18.82 -15.74
CA VAL A 27 -12.16 -19.79 -16.49
C VAL A 27 -11.34 -21.05 -16.78
N GLY A 28 -12.04 -22.15 -17.05
CA GLY A 28 -11.42 -23.42 -17.43
C GLY A 28 -11.31 -24.43 -16.28
N PHE A 29 -11.48 -23.99 -15.03
CA PHE A 29 -11.49 -24.84 -13.83
C PHE A 29 -10.17 -25.62 -13.62
N VAL A 30 -9.05 -24.97 -13.99
CA VAL A 30 -7.69 -25.52 -13.92
C VAL A 30 -6.72 -24.46 -13.44
N CYS A 31 -5.89 -24.80 -12.46
CA CYS A 31 -4.68 -24.06 -12.09
C CYS A 31 -3.47 -24.91 -12.44
N ASP A 32 -2.77 -24.51 -13.50
CA ASP A 32 -1.52 -25.09 -13.94
C ASP A 32 -0.64 -23.94 -14.48
N PRO A 33 0.23 -23.38 -13.64
CA PRO A 33 1.12 -22.30 -14.04
C PRO A 33 2.08 -22.67 -15.17
N ALA A 34 2.45 -23.94 -15.31
CA ALA A 34 3.33 -24.39 -16.40
C ALA A 34 2.60 -24.39 -17.75
N ALA A 35 1.28 -24.52 -17.74
CA ALA A 35 0.41 -24.42 -18.91
C ALA A 35 -0.29 -23.04 -19.03
N ASN A 36 0.15 -22.03 -18.24
CA ASN A 36 -0.48 -20.71 -18.17
C ASN A 36 -2.00 -20.75 -17.89
N ARG A 37 -2.43 -21.63 -16.99
CA ARG A 37 -3.82 -21.75 -16.53
C ARG A 37 -3.92 -21.26 -15.08
N TYR A 38 -4.75 -20.26 -14.84
CA TYR A 38 -4.81 -19.52 -13.57
C TYR A 38 -6.25 -19.34 -13.08
N ASP A 39 -6.98 -20.45 -12.92
CA ASP A 39 -8.30 -20.47 -12.30
C ASP A 39 -8.18 -20.85 -10.81
N HIS A 40 -9.08 -20.37 -9.97
CA HIS A 40 -9.11 -20.64 -8.52
C HIS A 40 -10.43 -21.30 -8.06
N HIS A 41 -11.43 -21.43 -8.93
CA HIS A 41 -12.80 -21.85 -8.56
C HIS A 41 -12.92 -23.32 -8.11
N MET A 42 -11.85 -24.11 -8.20
CA MET A 42 -11.86 -25.51 -7.81
C MET A 42 -11.96 -25.65 -6.29
N GLY A 43 -12.85 -26.51 -5.79
CA GLY A 43 -13.05 -26.68 -4.35
C GLY A 43 -11.81 -27.13 -3.56
N TRP A 44 -10.83 -27.74 -4.23
CA TRP A 44 -9.54 -28.13 -3.65
C TRP A 44 -8.49 -27.01 -3.69
N PHE A 45 -8.72 -25.93 -4.45
CA PHE A 45 -7.74 -24.86 -4.59
C PHE A 45 -7.55 -24.12 -3.25
N ASN A 46 -6.29 -23.98 -2.86
CA ASN A 46 -5.91 -23.41 -1.56
C ASN A 46 -4.54 -22.72 -1.60
N GLU A 47 -4.06 -22.35 -2.78
CA GLU A 47 -2.77 -21.65 -2.86
C GLU A 47 -2.88 -20.23 -2.32
N THR A 48 -1.85 -19.82 -1.60
CA THR A 48 -1.64 -18.44 -1.14
C THR A 48 -0.42 -17.84 -1.86
N PHE A 49 -0.24 -16.53 -1.76
CA PHE A 49 0.89 -15.85 -2.40
C PHE A 49 2.25 -16.30 -1.85
N SER A 50 2.33 -16.43 -0.52
CA SER A 50 3.48 -16.95 0.19
C SER A 50 3.05 -17.50 1.56
N PRO A 51 3.91 -18.21 2.30
CA PRO A 51 3.60 -18.70 3.65
C PRO A 51 3.25 -17.61 4.67
N LYS A 52 3.44 -16.32 4.33
CA LYS A 52 3.07 -15.18 5.18
C LYS A 52 1.56 -14.89 5.20
N TYR A 53 0.80 -15.46 4.25
CA TYR A 53 -0.60 -15.12 4.03
C TYR A 53 -1.49 -16.36 4.18
N ASP A 54 -2.63 -16.17 4.83
CA ASP A 54 -3.69 -17.18 5.01
C ASP A 54 -4.89 -16.97 4.05
N ILE A 55 -4.73 -16.07 3.08
CA ILE A 55 -5.75 -15.73 2.08
C ILE A 55 -5.44 -16.48 0.78
N LYS A 56 -6.41 -17.26 0.30
CA LYS A 56 -6.33 -17.93 -1.02
C LYS A 56 -6.25 -16.90 -2.14
N LEU A 57 -5.48 -17.20 -3.18
CA LEU A 57 -5.40 -16.36 -4.36
C LEU A 57 -6.72 -16.40 -5.16
N SER A 58 -7.13 -15.25 -5.70
CA SER A 58 -8.01 -15.18 -6.86
C SER A 58 -7.19 -15.32 -8.15
N SER A 59 -7.85 -15.34 -9.30
CA SER A 59 -7.15 -15.23 -10.58
C SER A 59 -6.30 -13.95 -10.71
N ALA A 60 -6.68 -12.84 -10.07
CA ALA A 60 -5.86 -11.63 -10.08
C ALA A 60 -4.54 -11.82 -9.31
N GLY A 61 -4.61 -12.40 -8.11
CA GLY A 61 -3.45 -12.74 -7.30
C GLY A 61 -2.55 -13.79 -7.96
N LEU A 62 -3.14 -14.80 -8.64
CA LEU A 62 -2.39 -15.77 -9.43
C LEU A 62 -1.60 -15.10 -10.56
N ILE A 63 -2.23 -14.22 -11.34
CA ILE A 63 -1.53 -13.49 -12.39
C ILE A 63 -0.39 -12.66 -11.81
N TYR A 64 -0.58 -11.98 -10.67
CA TYR A 64 0.52 -11.26 -10.03
C TYR A 64 1.63 -12.18 -9.52
N LYS A 65 1.30 -13.33 -8.94
CA LYS A 65 2.28 -14.32 -8.44
C LYS A 65 3.23 -14.81 -9.54
N TYR A 66 2.74 -15.01 -10.76
CA TYR A 66 3.54 -15.56 -11.86
C TYR A 66 4.12 -14.53 -12.82
N PHE A 67 3.55 -13.32 -12.91
CA PHE A 67 3.99 -12.29 -13.85
C PHE A 67 4.39 -10.96 -13.18
N GLY A 68 4.14 -10.81 -11.89
CA GLY A 68 4.33 -9.54 -11.17
C GLY A 68 5.77 -9.07 -11.14
N THR A 69 6.73 -9.99 -10.96
CA THR A 69 8.16 -9.70 -10.99
C THR A 69 8.60 -9.18 -12.35
N ASP A 70 8.12 -9.78 -13.45
CA ASP A 70 8.44 -9.33 -14.81
C ASP A 70 8.01 -7.87 -15.03
N VAL A 71 6.86 -7.47 -14.46
CA VAL A 71 6.39 -6.07 -14.53
C VAL A 71 7.36 -5.14 -13.81
N LEU A 72 7.81 -5.53 -12.62
CA LEU A 72 8.72 -4.73 -11.80
C LEU A 72 10.13 -4.66 -12.40
N GLU A 73 10.64 -5.76 -12.95
CA GLU A 73 11.92 -5.83 -13.65
C GLU A 73 11.93 -4.95 -14.90
N LYS A 74 10.85 -5.02 -15.69
CA LYS A 74 10.66 -4.19 -16.89
C LYS A 74 10.56 -2.70 -16.56
N ARG A 75 10.09 -2.36 -15.34
CA ARG A 75 10.12 -1.01 -14.78
C ARG A 75 11.46 -0.63 -14.13
N GLY A 76 12.46 -1.51 -14.17
CA GLY A 76 13.82 -1.25 -13.69
C GLY A 76 14.00 -1.37 -12.18
N VAL A 77 12.98 -1.82 -11.43
CA VAL A 77 12.99 -1.86 -9.96
C VAL A 77 14.12 -2.73 -9.43
N ARG A 78 14.35 -3.92 -10.02
CA ARG A 78 15.38 -4.87 -9.57
C ARG A 78 16.80 -4.29 -9.59
N ARG A 79 17.06 -3.31 -10.46
CA ARG A 79 18.40 -2.71 -10.63
C ARG A 79 18.73 -1.68 -9.54
N LEU A 80 17.72 -1.26 -8.77
CA LEU A 80 17.82 -0.15 -7.82
C LEU A 80 17.88 -0.63 -6.37
N LEU A 81 17.70 -1.92 -6.11
CA LEU A 81 17.50 -2.45 -4.78
C LEU A 81 18.32 -3.72 -4.58
N SER A 82 18.80 -3.92 -3.35
CA SER A 82 19.24 -5.24 -2.89
C SER A 82 18.10 -6.28 -2.96
N ASP A 83 18.47 -7.56 -2.98
CA ASP A 83 17.51 -8.68 -3.09
C ASP A 83 16.42 -8.62 -2.02
N THR A 84 16.80 -8.35 -0.77
CA THR A 84 15.86 -8.22 0.36
C THR A 84 14.85 -7.09 0.16
N LEU A 85 15.29 -5.93 -0.32
CA LEU A 85 14.39 -4.79 -0.57
C LEU A 85 13.55 -5.00 -1.82
N TYR A 86 14.07 -5.71 -2.83
CA TYR A 86 13.30 -6.11 -3.99
C TYR A 86 12.15 -7.06 -3.61
N ASP A 87 12.44 -8.10 -2.84
CA ASP A 87 11.44 -9.06 -2.36
C ASP A 87 10.36 -8.36 -1.50
N PHE A 88 10.77 -7.37 -0.70
CA PHE A 88 9.81 -6.52 0.00
C PHE A 88 8.90 -5.75 -0.97
N ILE A 89 9.42 -5.17 -2.06
CA ILE A 89 8.59 -4.46 -3.03
C ILE A 89 7.61 -5.41 -3.72
N VAL A 90 8.04 -6.62 -4.09
CA VAL A 90 7.15 -7.66 -4.65
C VAL A 90 6.00 -7.96 -3.67
N ASP A 91 6.33 -8.21 -2.40
CA ASP A 91 5.35 -8.46 -1.35
C ASP A 91 4.42 -7.26 -1.09
N LYS A 92 4.97 -6.03 -1.12
CA LYS A 92 4.20 -4.79 -0.94
C LYS A 92 3.16 -4.60 -2.03
N VAL A 93 3.52 -4.80 -3.30
CA VAL A 93 2.56 -4.67 -4.41
C VAL A 93 1.45 -5.71 -4.28
N TYR A 94 1.79 -6.95 -3.93
CA TYR A 94 0.77 -7.96 -3.63
C TYR A 94 -0.17 -7.50 -2.51
N ARG A 95 0.39 -7.11 -1.35
CA ARG A 95 -0.38 -6.70 -0.17
C ARG A 95 -1.28 -5.51 -0.42
N ASP A 96 -0.79 -4.50 -1.14
CA ASP A 96 -1.49 -3.23 -1.30
C ASP A 96 -2.56 -3.30 -2.40
N ILE A 97 -2.39 -4.17 -3.42
CA ILE A 97 -3.28 -4.23 -4.60
C ILE A 97 -4.06 -5.54 -4.71
N PHE A 98 -3.40 -6.69 -4.56
CA PHE A 98 -3.96 -8.00 -4.90
C PHE A 98 -4.58 -8.71 -3.71
N LEU A 99 -3.97 -8.63 -2.53
CA LEU A 99 -4.48 -9.28 -1.32
C LEU A 99 -5.93 -8.87 -0.97
N PRO A 100 -6.34 -7.59 -1.04
CA PRO A 100 -7.74 -7.22 -0.79
C PRO A 100 -8.68 -7.78 -1.85
N ALA A 101 -8.24 -7.87 -3.12
CA ALA A 101 -9.03 -8.46 -4.19
C ALA A 101 -9.20 -9.97 -3.98
N ASP A 102 -8.11 -10.67 -3.67
CA ASP A 102 -8.09 -12.09 -3.35
C ASP A 102 -9.00 -12.43 -2.17
N ALA A 103 -8.95 -11.62 -1.11
CA ALA A 103 -9.80 -11.80 0.06
C ALA A 103 -11.29 -11.70 -0.30
N ILE A 104 -11.71 -10.61 -0.95
CA ILE A 104 -13.13 -10.41 -1.24
C ILE A 104 -13.65 -11.43 -2.25
N ASP A 105 -12.86 -11.77 -3.27
CA ASP A 105 -13.24 -12.72 -4.31
C ASP A 105 -13.41 -14.15 -3.77
N ASN A 106 -12.57 -14.54 -2.80
CA ASN A 106 -12.70 -15.82 -2.09
C ASN A 106 -13.67 -15.76 -0.90
N GLY A 107 -14.45 -14.69 -0.74
CA GLY A 107 -15.51 -14.57 0.27
C GLY A 107 -15.01 -14.36 1.70
N TYR A 108 -13.80 -13.84 1.90
CA TYR A 108 -13.30 -13.46 3.22
C TYR A 108 -13.96 -12.16 3.69
N GLU A 109 -14.43 -12.16 4.95
CA GLU A 109 -14.92 -10.96 5.59
C GLU A 109 -13.77 -10.04 6.00
N LEU A 110 -13.81 -8.80 5.54
CA LEU A 110 -12.87 -7.78 6.00
C LEU A 110 -13.26 -7.31 7.42
N PRO A 111 -12.29 -7.19 8.34
CA PRO A 111 -12.57 -6.79 9.71
C PRO A 111 -13.02 -5.33 9.80
N GLY A 112 -13.94 -5.05 10.73
CA GLY A 112 -14.47 -3.71 11.01
C GLY A 112 -15.89 -3.54 10.49
N GLY A 113 -16.81 -3.08 11.35
CA GLY A 113 -18.24 -2.97 11.03
C GLY A 113 -18.61 -1.90 9.97
N ILE A 114 -17.63 -1.33 9.28
CA ILE A 114 -17.84 -0.35 8.21
C ILE A 114 -17.40 -0.99 6.89
N ARG A 115 -18.34 -1.16 5.96
CA ARG A 115 -18.08 -1.65 4.61
C ARG A 115 -17.45 -0.55 3.75
N VAL A 116 -16.15 -0.66 3.48
CA VAL A 116 -15.45 0.22 2.53
C VAL A 116 -15.84 -0.15 1.11
N ARG A 117 -16.03 0.85 0.24
CA ARG A 117 -16.24 0.62 -1.20
C ARG A 117 -14.92 0.17 -1.85
N SER A 118 -14.85 -1.08 -2.30
CA SER A 118 -13.61 -1.68 -2.86
C SER A 118 -13.45 -1.41 -4.36
N ILE A 119 -12.28 -1.74 -4.93
CA ILE A 119 -12.08 -1.73 -6.39
C ILE A 119 -13.04 -2.71 -7.09
N GLN A 120 -13.39 -3.82 -6.44
CA GLN A 120 -14.37 -4.77 -6.96
C GLN A 120 -15.79 -4.18 -6.96
N ASP A 121 -16.15 -3.35 -5.97
CA ASP A 121 -17.41 -2.60 -6.03
C ASP A 121 -17.44 -1.61 -7.20
N VAL A 122 -16.29 -0.99 -7.50
CA VAL A 122 -16.15 -0.10 -8.66
C VAL A 122 -16.32 -0.92 -9.95
N VAL A 123 -15.60 -2.03 -10.11
CA VAL A 123 -15.73 -2.92 -11.27
C VAL A 123 -17.15 -3.45 -11.41
N GLY A 124 -17.75 -3.92 -10.32
CA GLY A 124 -19.12 -4.42 -10.28
C GLY A 124 -20.16 -3.37 -10.69
N SER A 125 -19.91 -2.09 -10.44
CA SER A 125 -20.81 -0.99 -10.86
C SER A 125 -20.89 -0.79 -12.39
N TYR A 126 -19.98 -1.40 -13.16
CA TYR A 126 -20.06 -1.44 -14.62
C TYR A 126 -20.92 -2.58 -15.15
N ASN A 127 -21.28 -3.57 -14.32
CA ASN A 127 -22.09 -4.70 -14.80
C ASN A 127 -23.44 -4.23 -15.34
N THR A 128 -23.80 -4.75 -16.50
CA THR A 128 -25.07 -4.44 -17.15
C THR A 128 -26.20 -5.16 -16.44
N ASN A 129 -27.33 -4.48 -16.24
CA ASN A 129 -28.53 -5.14 -15.71
C ASN A 129 -29.02 -6.25 -16.65
N GLY A 130 -29.32 -7.42 -16.08
CA GLY A 130 -29.93 -8.52 -16.81
C GLY A 130 -31.23 -8.10 -17.52
N GLY A 131 -31.56 -8.75 -18.65
CA GLY A 131 -32.77 -8.47 -19.42
C GLY A 131 -32.67 -7.32 -20.43
N THR A 132 -31.49 -6.69 -20.56
CA THR A 132 -31.27 -5.64 -21.56
C THR A 132 -31.10 -6.24 -22.96
N ALA A 133 -31.73 -5.64 -24.00
CA ALA A 133 -31.44 -6.01 -25.39
C ALA A 133 -29.94 -5.85 -25.71
N ASN A 134 -29.37 -6.82 -26.43
CA ASN A 134 -27.94 -6.95 -26.71
C ASN A 134 -27.07 -7.04 -25.44
N TYR A 135 -27.58 -7.70 -24.39
CA TYR A 135 -26.92 -7.86 -23.09
C TYR A 135 -25.43 -8.21 -23.22
N HIS A 136 -25.08 -9.26 -23.97
CA HIS A 136 -23.69 -9.71 -24.10
C HIS A 136 -22.77 -8.64 -24.69
N GLN A 137 -23.20 -7.96 -25.75
CA GLN A 137 -22.42 -6.88 -26.37
C GLN A 137 -22.23 -5.69 -25.41
N LYS A 138 -23.29 -5.31 -24.69
CA LYS A 138 -23.23 -4.23 -23.70
C LYS A 138 -22.33 -4.59 -22.52
N GLN A 139 -22.47 -5.81 -21.99
CA GLN A 139 -21.63 -6.34 -20.93
C GLN A 139 -20.16 -6.40 -21.35
N ASP A 140 -19.88 -6.62 -22.63
CA ASP A 140 -18.52 -6.59 -23.16
C ASP A 140 -17.94 -5.18 -23.25
N SER A 141 -18.69 -4.24 -23.80
CA SER A 141 -18.32 -2.82 -23.80
C SER A 141 -18.05 -2.30 -22.38
N ARG A 142 -18.96 -2.60 -21.43
CA ARG A 142 -18.85 -2.16 -20.04
C ARG A 142 -17.66 -2.80 -19.31
N PHE A 143 -17.35 -4.05 -19.61
CA PHE A 143 -16.15 -4.69 -19.09
C PHE A 143 -14.89 -3.94 -19.53
N HIS A 144 -14.78 -3.53 -20.80
CA HIS A 144 -13.63 -2.78 -21.27
C HIS A 144 -13.50 -1.40 -20.60
N GLU A 145 -14.62 -0.76 -20.27
CA GLU A 145 -14.62 0.46 -19.46
C GLU A 145 -14.10 0.21 -18.04
N ALA A 146 -14.57 -0.85 -17.38
CA ALA A 146 -14.07 -1.24 -16.06
C ALA A 146 -12.56 -1.57 -16.09
N LEU A 147 -12.12 -2.30 -17.12
CA LEU A 147 -10.71 -2.64 -17.34
C LEU A 147 -9.84 -1.38 -17.48
N ALA A 148 -10.33 -0.35 -18.17
CA ALA A 148 -9.61 0.92 -18.30
C ALA A 148 -9.40 1.60 -16.94
N VAL A 149 -10.40 1.56 -16.05
CA VAL A 149 -10.30 2.11 -14.69
C VAL A 149 -9.27 1.35 -13.86
N VAL A 150 -9.39 0.02 -13.80
CA VAL A 150 -8.44 -0.83 -13.03
C VAL A 150 -7.02 -0.67 -13.56
N ARG A 151 -6.85 -0.59 -14.89
CA ARG A 151 -5.56 -0.33 -15.51
C ARG A 151 -4.98 1.01 -15.12
N ALA A 152 -5.78 2.08 -15.13
CA ALA A 152 -5.31 3.41 -14.76
C ALA A 152 -4.86 3.45 -13.29
N ASP A 153 -5.62 2.81 -12.40
CA ASP A 153 -5.27 2.68 -10.97
C ASP A 153 -3.94 1.95 -10.78
N LEU A 154 -3.80 0.75 -11.35
CA LEU A 154 -2.56 -0.04 -11.24
C LEU A 154 -1.35 0.70 -11.83
N VAL A 155 -1.51 1.36 -12.97
CA VAL A 155 -0.43 2.15 -13.59
C VAL A 155 -0.03 3.31 -12.69
N ASN A 156 -0.99 4.09 -12.18
CA ASN A 156 -0.71 5.21 -11.28
C ASN A 156 -0.03 4.75 -9.99
N TYR A 157 -0.48 3.63 -9.41
CA TYR A 157 0.13 3.03 -8.23
C TYR A 157 1.60 2.67 -8.51
N LEU A 158 1.86 1.91 -9.57
CA LEU A 158 3.22 1.50 -9.94
C LEU A 158 4.12 2.68 -10.33
N ASP A 159 3.58 3.71 -10.98
CA ASP A 159 4.34 4.90 -11.35
C ASP A 159 4.74 5.71 -10.11
N ASN A 160 3.86 5.84 -9.11
CA ASN A 160 4.21 6.46 -7.83
C ASN A 160 5.22 5.59 -7.05
N LEU A 161 5.03 4.28 -7.02
CA LEU A 161 5.94 3.34 -6.38
C LEU A 161 7.34 3.44 -6.99
N CYS A 162 7.46 3.28 -8.31
CA CYS A 162 8.75 3.33 -9.01
C CYS A 162 9.38 4.73 -9.03
N GLY A 163 8.57 5.79 -9.11
CA GLY A 163 9.06 7.16 -9.28
C GLY A 163 9.36 7.90 -7.98
N ARG A 164 8.68 7.56 -6.88
CA ARG A 164 8.79 8.29 -5.60
C ARG A 164 9.27 7.42 -4.45
N TYR A 165 8.81 6.17 -4.39
CA TYR A 165 9.07 5.29 -3.25
C TYR A 165 10.38 4.50 -3.42
N VAL A 166 10.49 3.68 -4.47
CA VAL A 166 11.63 2.78 -4.74
C VAL A 166 12.98 3.51 -4.72
N PRO A 167 13.16 4.69 -5.36
CA PRO A 167 14.45 5.36 -5.39
C PRO A 167 14.95 5.83 -4.01
N LYS A 168 14.06 5.93 -3.02
CA LYS A 168 14.36 6.37 -1.66
C LYS A 168 14.39 5.23 -0.65
N LEU A 169 13.91 4.03 -1.02
CA LEU A 169 13.78 2.91 -0.10
C LEU A 169 15.12 2.49 0.50
N GLU A 170 16.12 2.20 -0.33
CA GLU A 170 17.44 1.76 0.15
C GLU A 170 18.18 2.86 0.92
N VAL A 171 17.94 4.12 0.56
CA VAL A 171 18.49 5.29 1.29
C VAL A 171 17.96 5.32 2.71
N VAL A 172 16.63 5.29 2.89
CA VAL A 172 16.01 5.31 4.23
C VAL A 172 16.32 4.03 5.01
N TYR A 173 16.32 2.88 4.34
CA TYR A 173 16.72 1.62 4.96
C TYR A 173 18.14 1.69 5.53
N THR A 174 19.09 2.26 4.78
CA THR A 174 20.47 2.45 5.21
C THR A 174 20.59 3.50 6.31
N GLU A 175 19.87 4.62 6.19
CA GLU A 175 19.85 5.68 7.18
C GLU A 175 19.34 5.17 8.54
N MET A 176 18.19 4.48 8.54
CA MET A 176 17.58 3.93 9.74
C MET A 176 18.39 2.78 10.35
N SER A 177 19.16 2.03 9.55
CA SER A 177 20.08 0.99 10.07
C SER A 177 21.11 1.51 11.08
N ARG A 178 21.42 2.82 11.01
CA ARG A 178 22.41 3.48 11.85
C ARG A 178 21.82 4.04 13.13
N LEU A 179 20.50 3.96 13.30
CA LEU A 179 19.84 4.42 14.50
C LEU A 179 20.42 3.70 15.72
N ARG A 180 20.79 4.50 16.72
CA ARG A 180 21.19 4.02 18.05
C ARG A 180 19.94 3.89 18.91
N SER A 181 20.09 3.54 20.19
CA SER A 181 18.97 3.45 21.14
C SER A 181 18.26 4.80 21.34
N THR A 182 17.40 5.16 20.40
CA THR A 182 16.53 6.34 20.36
C THR A 182 15.13 5.91 19.92
N ASN A 183 14.11 6.60 20.40
CA ASN A 183 12.72 6.45 19.99
C ASN A 183 12.29 7.50 18.96
N ILE A 184 13.21 8.38 18.53
CA ILE A 184 12.98 9.44 17.54
C ILE A 184 13.88 9.16 16.34
N TYR A 185 13.26 9.06 15.17
CA TYR A 185 13.95 9.10 13.88
C TYR A 185 13.90 10.51 13.30
N VAL A 186 15.05 11.07 12.92
CA VAL A 186 15.16 12.35 12.22
C VAL A 186 15.59 12.05 10.81
N ALA A 187 14.72 12.32 9.84
CA ALA A 187 15.01 12.04 8.44
C ALA A 187 15.96 13.10 7.86
N GLU A 188 16.93 12.65 7.06
CA GLU A 188 17.85 13.54 6.34
C GLU A 188 17.16 14.33 5.21
N ASP A 189 16.06 13.81 4.67
CA ASP A 189 15.30 14.42 3.56
C ASP A 189 13.78 14.20 3.77
N ALA A 190 13.01 14.82 2.89
CA ALA A 190 11.58 14.93 2.95
C ALA A 190 10.88 13.66 2.42
N TYR A 191 11.06 12.52 3.10
CA TYR A 191 10.52 11.22 2.65
C TYR A 191 8.99 11.07 2.80
N ASP A 192 8.45 10.04 2.16
CA ASP A 192 7.08 9.58 2.38
C ASP A 192 6.96 8.91 3.76
N THR A 193 5.89 9.22 4.50
CA THR A 193 5.72 8.67 5.86
C THR A 193 5.47 7.17 5.86
N GLN A 194 4.82 6.63 4.82
CA GLN A 194 4.59 5.20 4.71
C GLN A 194 5.90 4.47 4.43
N LEU A 195 6.81 5.06 3.63
CA LEU A 195 8.13 4.50 3.40
C LEU A 195 8.93 4.30 4.70
N ILE A 196 8.89 5.30 5.59
CA ILE A 196 9.54 5.20 6.91
C ILE A 196 8.88 4.14 7.79
N LYS A 197 7.55 4.04 7.78
CA LYS A 197 6.83 3.02 8.55
C LYS A 197 7.13 1.62 8.06
N ASP A 198 7.17 1.43 6.74
CA ASP A 198 7.52 0.16 6.12
C ASP A 198 8.95 -0.25 6.51
N VAL A 199 9.92 0.68 6.55
CA VAL A 199 11.30 0.41 7.02
C VAL A 199 11.37 0.18 8.53
N GLU A 200 10.58 0.89 9.34
CA GLU A 200 10.50 0.63 10.79
C GLU A 200 10.04 -0.80 11.07
N GLU A 201 9.03 -1.28 10.34
CA GLU A 201 8.53 -2.64 10.46
C GLU A 201 9.57 -3.68 10.05
N MET A 202 10.36 -3.44 8.99
CA MET A 202 11.45 -4.34 8.57
C MET A 202 12.49 -4.58 9.65
N TYR A 203 12.87 -3.52 10.38
CA TYR A 203 13.86 -3.60 11.46
C TYR A 203 13.24 -3.97 12.82
N GLU A 204 11.92 -4.06 12.90
CA GLU A 204 11.16 -4.15 14.15
C GLU A 204 11.58 -3.07 15.16
N PHE A 205 11.91 -1.87 14.67
CA PHE A 205 12.25 -0.77 15.58
C PHE A 205 11.01 -0.38 16.39
N ASN A 206 11.24 0.11 17.61
CA ASN A 206 10.17 0.69 18.41
C ASN A 206 10.31 2.21 18.46
N LEU A 207 10.06 2.86 17.32
CA LEU A 207 10.07 4.31 17.23
C LEU A 207 8.73 4.88 17.68
N ASP A 208 8.81 6.00 18.41
CA ASP A 208 7.65 6.78 18.84
C ASP A 208 7.38 7.93 17.86
N TYR A 209 8.43 8.55 17.32
CA TYR A 209 8.34 9.74 16.47
C TYR A 209 9.24 9.64 15.24
N MET A 210 8.79 10.25 14.14
CA MET A 210 9.62 10.65 13.00
C MET A 210 9.58 12.17 12.84
N ILE A 211 10.70 12.79 12.51
CA ILE A 211 10.82 14.22 12.20
C ILE A 211 11.25 14.34 10.74
N LEU A 212 10.44 15.05 9.95
CA LEU A 212 10.66 15.25 8.51
C LEU A 212 10.96 16.72 8.21
N PRO A 213 12.08 17.04 7.54
CA PRO A 213 12.31 18.38 7.03
C PRO A 213 11.31 18.70 5.91
N ARG A 214 10.67 19.87 5.96
CA ARG A 214 9.68 20.34 4.98
C ARG A 214 9.88 21.83 4.74
N ARG A 215 10.65 22.20 3.72
CA ARG A 215 11.00 23.59 3.39
C ARG A 215 11.63 24.30 4.60
N GLU A 216 10.90 25.20 5.24
CA GLU A 216 11.36 26.08 6.33
C GLU A 216 10.93 25.56 7.71
N LYS A 217 10.56 24.29 7.83
CA LYS A 217 10.11 23.69 9.09
C LYS A 217 10.39 22.20 9.20
N TYR A 218 10.24 21.69 10.40
CA TYR A 218 10.33 20.27 10.75
C TYR A 218 8.96 19.77 11.21
N VAL A 219 8.43 18.77 10.51
CA VAL A 219 7.12 18.19 10.81
C VAL A 219 7.32 16.88 11.54
N ILE A 220 6.65 16.75 12.68
CA ILE A 220 6.67 15.55 13.52
C ILE A 220 5.47 14.69 13.14
N TYR A 221 5.69 13.39 13.02
CA TYR A 221 4.62 12.39 13.00
C TYR A 221 4.87 11.33 14.08
N CYS A 222 3.81 10.91 14.74
CA CYS A 222 3.86 9.82 15.71
C CYS A 222 3.63 8.49 14.99
N PHE A 223 4.45 7.48 15.28
CA PHE A 223 4.16 6.11 14.86
C PHE A 223 2.88 5.61 15.54
N THR A 224 2.17 4.68 14.90
CA THR A 224 0.93 4.12 15.44
C THR A 224 1.17 2.79 16.13
N LYS A 225 0.27 2.41 17.04
CA LYS A 225 0.30 1.08 17.65
C LYS A 225 0.10 0.02 16.57
N ARG A 226 0.74 -1.14 16.73
CA ARG A 226 0.63 -2.26 15.78
C ARG A 226 -0.85 -2.64 15.56
N GLY A 227 -1.25 -2.77 14.31
CA GLY A 227 -2.64 -3.08 13.93
C GLY A 227 -3.65 -1.94 14.13
N LYS A 228 -3.20 -0.72 14.47
CA LYS A 228 -4.06 0.46 14.61
C LYS A 228 -3.63 1.53 13.60
N GLN A 229 -4.57 2.04 12.81
CA GLN A 229 -4.29 3.07 11.80
C GLN A 229 -4.30 4.49 12.37
N PHE A 230 -5.06 4.75 13.45
CA PHE A 230 -5.31 6.11 13.96
C PHE A 230 -4.91 6.31 15.43
N GLU A 231 -4.26 5.33 16.03
CA GLU A 231 -3.84 5.38 17.44
C GLU A 231 -2.32 5.50 17.53
N SER A 232 -1.83 6.69 17.86
CA SER A 232 -0.39 6.93 18.06
C SER A 232 0.15 6.13 19.25
N LYS A 233 1.38 5.60 19.12
CA LYS A 233 2.12 4.99 20.25
C LYS A 233 2.31 6.01 21.37
N ARG A 234 2.81 7.19 21.01
CA ARG A 234 2.98 8.34 21.91
C ARG A 234 2.55 9.64 21.23
N PRO A 235 1.28 10.06 21.38
CA PRO A 235 0.82 11.34 20.85
C PRO A 235 1.52 12.52 21.54
N LEU A 236 1.64 13.64 20.84
CA LEU A 236 2.17 14.89 21.39
C LEU A 236 1.37 15.37 22.60
N LYS A 237 2.00 16.23 23.40
CA LYS A 237 1.51 16.69 24.71
C LYS A 237 0.06 17.21 24.64
N LYS A 238 -0.80 16.73 25.56
CA LYS A 238 -2.26 16.94 25.51
C LYS A 238 -2.64 18.41 25.52
N GLU A 239 -1.93 19.21 26.29
CA GLU A 239 -2.12 20.65 26.45
C GLU A 239 -1.91 21.42 25.14
N TRP A 240 -1.13 20.87 24.21
CA TRP A 240 -0.81 21.52 22.92
C TRP A 240 -1.81 21.18 21.82
N ARG A 241 -2.58 20.11 21.96
CA ARG A 241 -3.38 19.55 20.87
C ARG A 241 -4.47 20.51 20.43
N GLY A 242 -4.58 20.70 19.11
CA GLY A 242 -5.57 21.59 18.50
C GLY A 242 -5.23 23.06 18.65
N LYS A 243 -3.97 23.40 18.93
CA LYS A 243 -3.49 24.77 19.11
C LYS A 243 -2.40 25.09 18.10
N GLU A 244 -2.23 26.38 17.84
CA GLU A 244 -1.24 26.93 16.93
C GLU A 244 -0.83 28.36 17.36
N GLY A 245 0.21 28.89 16.72
CA GLY A 245 0.64 30.28 16.86
C GLY A 245 1.01 30.70 18.29
N GLU A 246 0.72 31.95 18.64
CA GLU A 246 1.12 32.55 19.93
C GLU A 246 0.54 31.84 21.16
N GLU A 247 -0.66 31.27 21.05
CA GLU A 247 -1.23 30.48 22.15
C GLU A 247 -0.35 29.26 22.44
N LEU A 248 0.01 28.51 21.40
CA LEU A 248 0.84 27.32 21.52
C LEU A 248 2.26 27.67 21.99
N LYS A 249 2.83 28.76 21.49
CA LYS A 249 4.14 29.27 21.93
C LYS A 249 4.14 29.58 23.42
N ARG A 250 3.12 30.30 23.90
CA ARG A 250 2.99 30.67 25.32
C ARG A 250 2.87 29.46 26.25
N ILE A 251 2.06 28.45 25.89
CA ILE A 251 1.83 27.28 26.76
C ILE A 251 2.95 26.23 26.69
N SER A 252 3.67 26.16 25.58
CA SER A 252 4.74 25.19 25.39
C SER A 252 6.08 25.71 25.91
N GLY A 253 6.30 27.04 25.81
CA GLY A 253 7.61 27.65 26.04
C GLY A 253 8.66 27.26 24.98
N ILE A 254 8.25 26.64 23.87
CA ILE A 254 9.14 26.20 22.79
C ILE A 254 9.17 27.29 21.73
N GLU A 255 10.36 27.84 21.49
CA GLU A 255 10.58 28.81 20.42
C GLU A 255 10.40 28.14 19.05
N GLY A 256 9.73 28.84 18.12
CA GLY A 256 9.46 28.34 16.76
C GLY A 256 8.42 27.21 16.66
N ILE A 257 7.71 26.85 17.74
CA ILE A 257 6.59 25.91 17.64
C ILE A 257 5.46 26.49 16.79
N GLN A 258 4.92 25.70 15.85
CA GLN A 258 3.92 26.18 14.89
C GLN A 258 2.51 25.69 15.20
N TYR A 259 2.32 24.38 15.26
CA TYR A 259 1.01 23.78 15.52
C TYR A 259 1.12 22.36 16.07
N VAL A 260 0.04 21.87 16.68
CA VAL A 260 -0.16 20.45 17.02
C VAL A 260 -1.60 20.05 16.68
N HIS A 261 -1.76 18.95 15.93
CA HIS A 261 -3.09 18.44 15.58
C HIS A 261 -3.93 18.09 16.82
N ALA A 262 -5.26 18.16 16.73
CA ALA A 262 -6.19 17.91 17.83
C ALA A 262 -6.05 16.54 18.50
N THR A 263 -5.63 15.51 17.77
CA THR A 263 -5.35 14.18 18.35
C THR A 263 -3.91 14.02 18.86
N GLY A 264 -3.02 14.97 18.51
CA GLY A 264 -1.59 14.94 18.86
C GLY A 264 -0.74 14.04 17.97
N PHE A 265 -1.27 13.49 16.86
CA PHE A 265 -0.51 12.58 15.99
C PHE A 265 0.58 13.30 15.17
N THR A 266 0.45 14.61 14.98
CA THR A 266 1.40 15.43 14.21
C THR A 266 1.49 16.84 14.79
N GLY A 267 2.61 17.50 14.56
CA GLY A 267 2.87 18.90 14.87
C GLY A 267 4.08 19.40 14.08
N ALA A 268 4.41 20.68 14.22
CA ALA A 268 5.58 21.24 13.55
C ALA A 268 6.28 22.32 14.38
N ALA A 269 7.59 22.45 14.13
CA ALA A 269 8.42 23.53 14.63
C ALA A 269 9.31 24.08 13.50
N GLU A 270 9.75 25.32 13.62
CA GLU A 270 10.67 25.97 12.67
C GLU A 270 12.07 25.35 12.71
N THR A 271 12.53 24.95 13.89
CA THR A 271 13.87 24.38 14.10
C THR A 271 13.81 22.89 14.45
N LEU A 272 14.90 22.17 14.15
CA LEU A 272 15.03 20.76 14.48
C LEU A 272 15.03 20.57 16.00
N GLU A 273 15.71 21.47 16.72
CA GLU A 273 15.79 21.50 18.18
C GLU A 273 14.39 21.66 18.80
N GLY A 274 13.56 22.55 18.24
CA GLY A 274 12.17 22.72 18.63
C GLY A 274 11.37 21.43 18.44
N ALA A 275 11.51 20.79 17.28
CA ALA A 275 10.80 19.55 16.98
C ALA A 275 11.22 18.38 17.89
N ILE A 276 12.53 18.24 18.18
CA ILE A 276 13.05 17.24 19.13
C ILE A 276 12.52 17.52 20.54
N THR A 277 12.49 18.80 20.96
CA THR A 277 11.95 19.21 22.26
C THR A 277 10.48 18.85 22.39
N MET A 278 9.68 19.06 21.33
CA MET A 278 8.29 18.64 21.29
C MET A 278 8.12 17.12 21.48
N CYS A 279 8.92 16.30 20.80
CA CYS A 279 8.88 14.83 20.93
C CYS A 279 9.24 14.36 22.34
N ARG A 280 10.29 14.95 22.94
CA ARG A 280 10.72 14.63 24.31
C ARG A 280 9.67 15.01 25.34
N ALA A 281 9.04 16.18 25.20
CA ALA A 281 7.97 16.62 26.09
C ALA A 281 6.73 15.70 26.02
N GLY A 282 6.40 15.18 24.82
CA GLY A 282 5.33 14.20 24.65
C GLY A 282 5.63 12.84 25.30
N SER A 283 6.90 12.43 25.35
CA SER A 283 7.32 11.15 25.95
C SER A 283 7.13 11.10 27.47
N ASN A 284 7.27 12.24 28.14
CA ASN A 284 7.18 12.37 29.60
C ASN A 284 5.74 12.28 30.16
N ASN A 285 4.72 12.19 29.31
CA ASN A 285 3.31 12.05 29.72
C ASN A 285 2.90 10.60 30.04
N SER A 286 3.87 9.71 30.30
CA SER A 286 3.63 8.27 30.54
C SER A 286 3.60 7.89 32.03
N SER A 287 3.43 8.87 32.92
CA SER A 287 3.22 8.69 34.36
C SER A 287 1.80 9.04 34.74
#